data_AF-A0A158I105-F1
#
_entry.id   AF-A0A158I105-F1
#
_cell.length_a   1.000
_cell.length_b   1.000
_cell.length_c   1.000
_cell.angle_alpha   90.00
_cell.angle_beta   90.00
_cell.angle_gamma   90.00
#
_symmetry.space_group_name_H-M   'P 1'
#
loop_
_entity.id
_entity.type
_entity.pdbx_description
1 polymer ?
#
loop_
_entity_poly.entity_id
_entity_poly.type
_entity_poly.pdbx_seq_one_letter_code
_entity_poly.pdbx_strand_id
1 'polypeptide(L)'
;MSYLCAEIRAYDDIRKVMTVAFSEQWPLKATCATFAEVSLDDCDAIGHDADAGDTGLTSDEACVLKLLLDEGGPLEDVLGHPEHLVGRVCELDE
;
A
#
# COMPACT_ATOMS: atom_id res chain seq x y z
N MET A 1 10.40 -0.50 -18.12
CA MET A 1 11.04 -0.13 -16.84
C MET A 1 10.19 0.97 -16.23
N SER A 2 8.93 0.65 -15.94
CA SER A 2 8.04 1.46 -15.11
C SER A 2 8.27 0.99 -13.68
N TYR A 3 9.04 1.74 -12.92
CA TYR A 3 9.20 1.51 -11.49
C TYR A 3 7.93 2.02 -10.82
N LEU A 4 7.28 1.25 -9.95
CA LEU A 4 6.16 1.75 -9.15
C LEU A 4 6.60 1.83 -7.69
N CYS A 5 6.59 3.03 -7.14
CA CYS A 5 6.91 3.30 -5.74
C CYS A 5 5.62 3.50 -4.95
N ALA A 6 5.47 2.87 -3.79
CA ALA A 6 4.36 3.08 -2.87
C ALA A 6 4.85 3.59 -1.50
N GLU A 7 4.12 4.51 -0.87
CA GLU A 7 4.35 4.96 0.51
C GLU A 7 3.04 5.10 1.28
N ILE A 8 2.98 4.53 2.48
CA ILE A 8 1.86 4.75 3.38
C ILE A 8 2.02 6.11 4.05
N ARG A 9 1.15 7.06 3.71
CA ARG A 9 1.20 8.44 4.19
C ARG A 9 0.47 8.65 5.50
N ALA A 10 -0.61 7.91 5.69
CA ALA A 10 -1.49 8.09 6.84
C ALA A 10 -2.32 6.83 7.08
N TYR A 11 -2.86 6.74 8.28
CA TYR A 11 -3.84 5.73 8.68
C TYR A 11 -4.94 6.41 9.51
N ASP A 12 -6.19 6.17 9.13
CA ASP A 12 -7.39 6.57 9.87
C ASP A 12 -7.88 5.38 10.70
N ASP A 13 -7.66 5.46 12.01
CA ASP A 13 -8.05 4.40 12.95
C ASP A 13 -9.57 4.26 13.14
N ILE A 14 -10.32 5.32 12.90
CA ILE A 14 -11.79 5.31 13.04
C ILE A 14 -12.40 4.52 11.89
N ARG A 15 -11.89 4.76 10.67
CA ARG A 15 -12.36 4.10 9.46
C ARG A 15 -11.63 2.80 9.16
N LYS A 16 -10.51 2.54 9.83
CA LYS A 16 -9.59 1.42 9.54
C LYS A 16 -9.10 1.47 8.08
N VAL A 17 -8.71 2.66 7.63
CA VAL A 17 -8.31 2.96 6.25
C VAL A 17 -6.90 3.55 6.22
N MET A 18 -6.08 3.06 5.29
CA MET A 18 -4.72 3.50 5.03
C MET A 18 -4.70 4.37 3.79
N THR A 19 -4.00 5.51 3.84
CA THR A 19 -3.73 6.31 2.65
C THR A 19 -2.38 5.94 2.08
N VAL A 20 -2.37 5.37 0.88
CA VAL A 20 -1.16 4.96 0.17
C VAL A 20 -0.93 5.88 -1.01
N ALA A 21 0.29 6.37 -1.18
CA ALA A 21 0.69 7.18 -2.31
C ALA A 21 1.54 6.34 -3.28
N PHE A 22 1.12 6.26 -4.53
CA PHE A 22 1.79 5.55 -5.60
C PHE A 22 2.38 6.52 -6.62
N SER A 23 3.59 6.28 -7.13
CA SER A 23 4.15 7.05 -8.24
C SER A 23 5.23 6.28 -8.96
N GLU A 24 5.45 6.62 -10.23
CA GLU A 24 6.57 6.08 -11.00
C GLU A 24 7.93 6.76 -10.69
N GLN A 25 7.92 7.74 -9.79
CA GLN A 25 9.11 8.52 -9.45
C GLN A 25 9.37 8.52 -7.95
N TRP A 26 10.59 8.14 -7.59
CA TRP A 26 11.15 8.32 -6.25
C TRP A 26 12.08 9.55 -6.20
N PRO A 27 12.02 10.42 -5.17
CA PRO A 27 11.08 10.42 -4.05
C PRO A 27 9.65 10.83 -4.46
N LEU A 28 8.66 10.27 -3.76
CA LEU A 28 7.24 10.53 -4.00
C LEU A 28 6.88 12.00 -3.81
N LYS A 29 6.73 12.72 -4.93
CA LYS A 29 6.22 14.09 -4.95
C LYS A 29 4.69 14.07 -4.98
N ALA A 30 4.06 14.77 -4.04
CA ALA A 30 2.59 14.85 -3.96
C ALA A 30 1.90 15.35 -5.24
N THR A 31 2.62 16.07 -6.11
CA THR A 31 2.10 16.55 -7.41
C THR A 31 2.03 15.47 -8.49
N CYS A 32 2.72 14.35 -8.30
CA CYS A 32 2.86 13.27 -9.28
C CYS A 32 2.51 11.90 -8.69
N ALA A 33 2.01 11.88 -7.45
CA ALA A 33 1.60 10.67 -6.76
C ALA A 33 0.07 10.51 -6.87
N THR A 34 -0.36 9.31 -7.21
CA THR A 34 -1.74 8.86 -7.08
C THR A 34 -1.97 8.44 -5.63
N PHE A 35 -3.06 8.87 -5.03
CA PHE A 35 -3.41 8.46 -3.67
C PHE A 35 -4.57 7.47 -3.72
N ALA A 36 -4.42 6.36 -3.03
CA ALA A 36 -5.50 5.41 -2.80
C ALA A 36 -5.79 5.30 -1.30
N GLU A 37 -7.06 5.05 -1.00
CA GLU A 37 -7.53 4.71 0.33
C GLU A 37 -7.80 3.21 0.34
N VAL A 38 -7.06 2.46 1.16
CA VAL A 38 -7.14 1.00 1.24
C VAL A 38 -7.60 0.62 2.63
N SER A 39 -8.69 -0.15 2.75
CA SER A 39 -9.15 -0.61 4.06
C SER A 39 -8.27 -1.73 4.59
N LEU A 40 -8.30 -1.97 5.91
CA LEU A 40 -7.60 -3.12 6.48
C LEU A 40 -8.13 -4.46 5.93
N ASP A 41 -9.43 -4.55 5.62
CA ASP A 41 -10.02 -5.73 4.97
C ASP A 41 -9.45 -5.94 3.56
N ASP A 42 -9.21 -4.87 2.81
CA ASP A 42 -8.56 -4.92 1.50
C ASP A 42 -7.09 -5.34 1.61
N CYS A 43 -6.37 -4.85 2.63
CA CYS A 43 -5.00 -5.28 2.91
C CYS A 43 -4.94 -6.79 3.21
N ASP A 44 -5.92 -7.32 3.96
CA ASP A 44 -6.04 -8.76 4.22
C ASP A 44 -6.26 -9.54 2.92
N ALA A 45 -7.18 -9.07 2.07
CA ALA A 45 -7.46 -9.68 0.76
C ALA A 45 -6.23 -9.68 -0.16
N ILE A 46 -5.51 -8.56 -0.25
CA ILE A 46 -4.28 -8.41 -1.02
C ILE A 46 -3.19 -9.37 -0.52
N GLY A 47 -3.01 -9.48 0.80
CA GLY A 47 -2.03 -10.41 1.39
C GLY A 47 -2.34 -11.87 1.07
N HIS A 48 -3.63 -12.21 0.92
CA HIS A 48 -4.10 -13.56 0.62
C HIS A 48 -4.19 -13.90 -0.89
N ASP A 49 -3.73 -13.04 -1.80
CA ASP A 49 -3.99 -13.15 -3.25
C ASP A 49 -5.49 -13.31 -3.59
N ALA A 50 -6.38 -12.89 -2.68
CA ALA A 50 -7.79 -12.77 -2.97
C ALA A 50 -7.94 -11.54 -3.86
N ASP A 51 -8.28 -11.78 -5.12
CA ASP A 51 -8.53 -10.82 -6.19
C ASP A 51 -8.74 -9.38 -5.67
N ALA A 52 -7.73 -8.51 -5.82
CA ALA A 52 -7.77 -7.10 -5.40
C ALA A 52 -8.83 -6.29 -6.17
N GLY A 53 -9.70 -6.95 -6.93
CA GLY A 53 -10.65 -6.39 -7.89
C GLY A 53 -11.69 -5.45 -7.32
N ASP A 54 -11.85 -5.34 -5.99
CA ASP A 54 -12.74 -4.34 -5.36
C ASP A 54 -12.00 -3.27 -4.54
N THR A 55 -10.66 -3.31 -4.51
CA THR A 55 -9.83 -2.35 -3.75
C THR A 55 -9.65 -1.02 -4.47
N GLY A 56 -10.04 -0.94 -5.75
CA GLY A 56 -9.81 0.23 -6.60
C GLY A 56 -8.35 0.43 -7.03
N LEU A 57 -7.45 -0.48 -6.64
CA LEU A 57 -6.05 -0.49 -7.05
C LEU A 57 -5.87 -1.17 -8.41
N THR A 58 -4.91 -0.70 -9.19
CA THR A 58 -4.39 -1.44 -10.34
C THR A 58 -3.59 -2.66 -9.90
N SER A 59 -3.35 -3.61 -10.81
CA SER A 59 -2.58 -4.82 -10.51
C SER A 59 -1.17 -4.50 -9.97
N ASP A 60 -0.52 -3.46 -10.52
CA ASP A 60 0.82 -3.07 -10.09
C ASP A 60 0.78 -2.40 -8.71
N GLU A 61 -0.22 -1.54 -8.45
CA GLU A 61 -0.44 -0.89 -7.15
C GLU A 61 -0.72 -1.92 -6.04
N ALA A 62 -1.57 -2.92 -6.33
CA ALA A 62 -1.83 -4.02 -5.40
C ALA A 62 -0.56 -4.84 -5.15
N CYS A 63 0.24 -5.10 -6.19
CA CYS A 63 1.48 -5.86 -6.08
C CYS A 63 2.54 -5.15 -5.21
N VAL A 64 2.81 -3.86 -5.48
CA VAL A 64 3.77 -3.09 -4.69
C VAL A 64 3.28 -2.88 -3.25
N LEU A 65 1.96 -2.72 -3.06
CA LEU A 65 1.40 -2.61 -1.71
C LEU A 65 1.58 -3.93 -0.96
N LYS A 66 1.30 -5.08 -1.59
CA LYS A 66 1.55 -6.39 -0.99
C LYS A 66 3.00 -6.54 -0.55
N LEU A 67 3.96 -6.20 -1.41
CA LEU A 67 5.38 -6.24 -1.07
C LEU A 67 5.72 -5.32 0.11
N LEU A 68 5.15 -4.11 0.14
CA LEU A 68 5.34 -3.17 1.24
C LEU A 68 4.82 -3.73 2.56
N LEU A 69 3.65 -4.38 2.55
CA LEU A 69 3.06 -5.03 3.72
C LEU A 69 3.92 -6.22 4.16
N ASP A 70 4.40 -7.06 3.22
CA ASP A 70 5.28 -8.21 3.49
C ASP A 70 6.64 -7.78 4.08
N GLU A 71 7.25 -6.69 3.58
CA GLU A 71 8.44 -6.09 4.20
C GLU A 71 8.13 -5.44 5.57
N GLY A 72 6.88 -5.02 5.75
CA GLY A 72 6.28 -4.54 6.99
C GLY A 72 6.38 -5.52 8.15
N GLY A 73 6.29 -6.81 7.83
CA GLY A 73 6.17 -7.91 8.78
C GLY A 73 5.01 -8.84 8.38
N PRO A 74 4.70 -9.85 9.20
CA PRO A 74 3.52 -10.67 8.96
C PRO A 74 2.26 -9.78 8.93
N LEU A 75 1.32 -10.10 8.04
CA LEU A 75 0.10 -9.33 7.83
C LEU A 75 -0.67 -9.11 9.15
N GLU A 76 -0.68 -10.08 10.06
CA GLU A 76 -1.31 -9.95 11.39
C GLU A 76 -0.72 -8.81 12.23
N ASP A 77 0.61 -8.61 12.20
CA ASP A 77 1.27 -7.49 12.91
C ASP A 77 0.97 -6.16 12.22
N VAL A 78 0.90 -6.18 10.89
CA VAL A 78 0.54 -5.02 10.07
C VAL A 78 -0.90 -4.56 10.34
N LEU A 79 -1.84 -5.50 10.41
CA LEU A 79 -3.24 -5.23 10.75
C LEU A 79 -3.40 -4.82 12.22
N GLY A 80 -2.53 -5.33 13.12
CA GLY A 80 -2.49 -4.97 14.53
C GLY A 80 -1.90 -3.58 14.80
N HIS A 81 -0.92 -3.16 14.00
CA HIS A 81 -0.19 -1.89 14.16
C HIS A 81 0.08 -1.17 12.82
N PRO A 82 -0.97 -0.82 12.05
CA PRO A 82 -0.82 -0.17 10.74
C PRO A 82 -0.14 1.21 10.84
N GLU A 83 -0.20 1.87 11.99
CA GLU A 83 0.51 3.12 12.27
C GLU A 83 2.04 3.00 12.13
N HIS A 84 2.60 1.82 12.33
CA HIS A 84 4.05 1.57 12.19
C HIS A 84 4.50 1.51 10.73
N LEU A 85 3.56 1.40 9.79
CA LEU A 85 3.86 1.38 8.37
C LEU A 85 3.91 2.78 7.76
N VAL A 86 3.44 3.81 8.47
CA VAL A 86 3.47 5.19 7.98
C VAL A 86 4.91 5.63 7.73
N GLY A 87 5.18 6.07 6.50
CA GLY A 87 6.49 6.49 6.00
C GLY A 87 7.34 5.35 5.44
N ARG A 88 6.86 4.10 5.42
CA ARG A 88 7.51 3.02 4.68
C ARG A 88 7.30 3.18 3.18
N VAL A 89 8.29 2.72 2.42
CA VAL A 89 8.33 2.83 0.97
C VAL A 89 8.74 1.48 0.41
N CYS A 90 8.07 1.04 -0.65
CA CYS A 90 8.47 -0.13 -1.42
C CYS A 90 8.47 0.22 -2.91
N GLU A 91 9.37 -0.40 -3.65
CA GLU A 91 9.54 -0.19 -5.09
C GLU A 91 9.35 -1.54 -5.80
N LEU A 92 8.47 -1.57 -6.80
CA LEU A 92 8.32 -2.70 -7.70
C LEU A 92 9.33 -2.53 -8.86
N ASP A 93 10.29 -3.45 -8.94
CA ASP A 93 11.22 -3.60 -10.08
C ASP A 93 10.62 -4.65 -11.04
N GLU A 94 10.51 -4.33 -12.34
CA GLU A 94 10.01 -5.24 -13.41
C GLU A 94 10.93 -6.46 -13.65
#